data_AF-A0A7Z3AK12-F1
#
_entry.id   AF-A0A7Z3AK12-F1
#
_cell.length_a   1.000
_cell.length_b   1.000
_cell.length_c   1.000
_cell.angle_alpha   90.00
_cell.angle_beta   90.00
_cell.angle_gamma   90.00
#
_symmetry.space_group_name_H-M   'P 1'
#
loop_
_entity.id
_entity.type
_entity.pdbx_description
1 polymer ?
#
loop_
_entity_poly.entity_id
_entity_poly.type
_entity_poly.pdbx_seq_one_letter_code
_entity_poly.pdbx_strand_id
1 'polypeptide(L)'
;MDVRSPLASLGLCAALLMGSGCSPSDEKKQTSLEERTAKFEQSLDTIQDPKLKDAVADLGGSLLLLERARAKLSAKPIETEYGEDTLALLKHYPTPQALVDTYINGLFVLRKASHSDYLTDLQPVFPFSFNMPDQFPFPQGLEWQSVTLSNNKVIPFQPEWSETDPGIQLSPTSSNLTNPDDLTVTYPFIEGIETENKSQPQPVTLKGQIEVIAPRKVFTFDLSKKDVGRKRTEENVTVTLLTLENNYAEIELSNNAPLAPDVGEESPNPLLVQAQDTTGQFLSRSGSINENAAQLAFYEKQLAEMQKQKAWSDAFEKQLEDEQKAFEHKQSSHYAKVYFNGQINNLQVNVLDFSQATVTHKDLELPVRRFDKNSLEKTVQSLPMPVTVYDDQMTDWLKDATLSEDQLKSSVSVSQSVEDASAARIEFDHPFTFNDDLLGNSRNGGDAPITFFAADDAGKRGEPIELPAEAFEVDPGRGTITYDLNLFPENPAFVVGSIPLFLANIEKGTLSAGQLPKGLERQGNALIVDQKAFPSDSWRFFAKDASGNYLKEILAVSHRAEEYGTALFDVHYFYGQPTTLETYQRTDLNTVEYGFEVKLDKPEAAPVAKP
;
A
#
# COMPACT_ATOMS: atom_id res chain seq x y z
N MET A 1 -14.73 3.47 -9.83
CA MET A 1 -15.00 2.25 -10.61
C MET A 1 -16.49 2.02 -10.57
N ASP A 2 -17.18 2.37 -11.64
CA ASP A 2 -18.54 1.89 -11.92
C ASP A 2 -18.70 2.01 -13.44
N VAL A 3 -18.54 0.91 -14.17
CA VAL A 3 -18.53 0.89 -15.64
C VAL A 3 -19.83 0.23 -16.10
N ARG A 4 -20.87 1.04 -16.24
CA ARG A 4 -22.14 0.64 -16.88
C ARG A 4 -22.62 1.72 -17.84
N SER A 5 -21.94 1.86 -18.98
CA SER A 5 -22.51 2.46 -20.21
C SER A 5 -21.55 2.24 -21.40
N PRO A 6 -22.03 1.87 -22.60
CA PRO A 6 -21.19 1.59 -23.77
C PRO A 6 -20.52 2.83 -24.40
N LEU A 7 -20.71 4.03 -23.82
CA LEU A 7 -19.95 5.25 -24.16
C LEU A 7 -18.84 5.58 -23.15
N ALA A 8 -18.67 4.77 -22.09
CA ALA A 8 -17.68 4.97 -21.04
C ALA A 8 -16.30 4.33 -21.34
N SER A 9 -15.98 4.05 -22.62
CA SER A 9 -14.73 3.39 -23.03
C SER A 9 -13.50 4.33 -23.09
N LEU A 10 -13.64 5.60 -22.69
CA LEU A 10 -12.50 6.51 -22.48
C LEU A 10 -11.99 6.41 -21.04
N GLY A 11 -11.59 5.22 -20.63
CA GLY A 11 -10.85 5.01 -19.38
C GLY A 11 -9.41 5.52 -19.49
N LEU A 12 -9.20 6.83 -19.44
CA LEU A 12 -7.89 7.44 -19.22
C LEU A 12 -7.42 7.08 -17.80
N CYS A 13 -6.77 5.92 -17.65
CA CYS A 13 -6.30 5.39 -16.38
C CYS A 13 -5.04 6.13 -15.89
N ALA A 14 -5.21 7.25 -15.21
CA ALA A 14 -4.15 7.93 -14.45
C ALA A 14 -4.28 7.57 -12.96
N ALA A 15 -3.35 6.76 -12.43
CA ALA A 15 -3.21 6.55 -10.99
C ALA A 15 -2.34 7.67 -10.40
N LEU A 16 -2.90 8.49 -9.50
CA LEU A 16 -2.20 9.58 -8.81
C LEU A 16 -2.43 9.49 -7.30
N LEU A 17 -1.36 9.56 -6.49
CA LEU A 17 -1.42 9.79 -5.05
C LEU A 17 -1.05 11.24 -4.69
N MET A 18 -1.65 11.76 -3.62
CA MET A 18 -1.53 13.15 -3.15
C MET A 18 -0.33 13.33 -2.20
N GLY A 19 0.41 14.44 -2.36
CA GLY A 19 1.56 14.79 -1.50
C GLY A 19 2.43 15.93 -2.05
N SER A 20 2.34 17.09 -1.37
CA SER A 20 3.21 18.28 -1.19
C SER A 20 4.13 18.91 -2.28
N GLY A 21 4.10 20.25 -2.30
CA GLY A 21 5.25 21.16 -2.49
C GLY A 21 5.46 21.77 -3.88
N CYS A 22 4.93 22.98 -4.15
CA CYS A 22 5.11 23.68 -5.43
C CYS A 22 6.31 24.64 -5.43
N SER A 23 7.10 24.63 -6.50
CA SER A 23 8.14 25.64 -6.77
C SER A 23 7.59 26.81 -7.62
N PRO A 24 8.29 27.97 -7.72
CA PRO A 24 7.82 29.16 -8.44
C PRO A 24 7.64 28.99 -9.96
N SER A 25 8.30 28.00 -10.58
CA SER A 25 8.06 27.63 -11.98
C SER A 25 6.82 26.77 -12.16
N ASP A 26 6.45 26.01 -11.12
CA ASP A 26 5.26 25.16 -11.12
C ASP A 26 4.00 26.00 -10.94
N GLU A 27 4.07 27.06 -10.12
CA GLU A 27 3.00 28.04 -9.97
C GLU A 27 2.54 28.59 -11.33
N LYS A 28 3.46 29.01 -12.21
CA LYS A 28 3.09 29.57 -13.53
C LYS A 28 2.40 28.56 -14.46
N LYS A 29 2.86 27.30 -14.47
CA LYS A 29 2.22 26.24 -15.27
C LYS A 29 0.87 25.83 -14.68
N GLN A 30 0.76 25.81 -13.36
CA GLN A 30 -0.45 25.47 -12.63
C GLN A 30 -1.52 26.55 -12.79
N THR A 31 -1.17 27.84 -12.69
CA THR A 31 -2.07 28.96 -12.99
C THR A 31 -2.57 28.89 -14.44
N SER A 32 -1.71 28.56 -15.40
CA SER A 32 -2.13 28.38 -16.80
C SER A 32 -3.08 27.20 -16.99
N LEU A 33 -2.95 26.12 -16.21
CA LEU A 33 -3.81 24.94 -16.32
C LEU A 33 -5.16 25.19 -15.66
N GLU A 34 -5.19 25.86 -14.51
CA GLU A 34 -6.42 26.32 -13.84
C GLU A 34 -7.22 27.29 -14.73
N GLU A 35 -6.55 28.23 -15.40
CA GLU A 35 -7.22 29.10 -16.38
C GLU A 35 -7.81 28.33 -17.56
N ARG A 36 -7.13 27.27 -18.03
CA ARG A 36 -7.64 26.40 -19.11
C ARG A 36 -8.81 25.56 -18.63
N THR A 37 -8.75 25.01 -17.41
CA THR A 37 -9.87 24.30 -16.78
C THR A 37 -11.09 25.20 -16.65
N ALA A 38 -10.94 26.40 -16.10
CA ALA A 38 -12.04 27.35 -15.96
C ALA A 38 -12.65 27.76 -17.31
N LYS A 39 -11.82 28.00 -18.33
CA LYS A 39 -12.30 28.29 -19.70
C LYS A 39 -13.04 27.09 -20.30
N PHE A 40 -12.58 25.87 -20.04
CA PHE A 40 -13.23 24.66 -20.51
C PHE A 40 -14.60 24.47 -19.84
N GLU A 41 -14.67 24.60 -18.51
CA GLU A 41 -15.94 24.52 -17.76
C GLU A 41 -16.95 25.57 -18.25
N GLN A 42 -16.51 26.82 -18.44
CA GLN A 42 -17.36 27.87 -19.03
C GLN A 42 -17.82 27.53 -20.45
N SER A 43 -17.00 26.83 -21.25
CA SER A 43 -17.41 26.40 -22.59
C SER A 43 -18.53 25.37 -22.56
N LEU A 44 -18.61 24.53 -21.52
CA LEU A 44 -19.67 23.53 -21.37
C LEU A 44 -21.05 24.17 -21.18
N ASP A 45 -21.13 25.37 -20.60
CA ASP A 45 -22.39 26.10 -20.43
C ASP A 45 -22.97 26.61 -21.76
N THR A 46 -22.16 26.66 -22.81
CA THR A 46 -22.61 27.05 -24.15
C THR A 46 -23.26 25.92 -24.93
N ILE A 47 -23.14 24.67 -24.44
CA ILE A 47 -23.70 23.46 -25.06
C ILE A 47 -25.10 23.20 -24.49
N GLN A 48 -26.13 23.26 -25.34
CA GLN A 48 -27.52 23.06 -24.92
C GLN A 48 -27.95 21.60 -24.89
N ASP A 49 -27.36 20.77 -25.74
CA ASP A 49 -27.68 19.34 -25.81
C ASP A 49 -27.03 18.59 -24.64
N PRO A 50 -27.80 17.94 -23.75
CA PRO A 50 -27.25 17.28 -22.57
C PRO A 50 -26.26 16.16 -22.90
N LYS A 51 -26.57 15.31 -23.90
CA LYS A 51 -25.71 14.17 -24.26
C LYS A 51 -24.38 14.64 -24.84
N LEU A 52 -24.40 15.69 -25.66
CA LEU A 52 -23.19 16.32 -26.17
C LEU A 52 -22.40 17.02 -25.06
N LYS A 53 -23.08 17.69 -24.12
CA LYS A 53 -22.43 18.33 -22.97
C LYS A 53 -21.68 17.30 -22.13
N ASP A 54 -22.32 16.18 -21.81
CA ASP A 54 -21.74 15.10 -21.02
C ASP A 54 -20.53 14.49 -21.76
N ALA A 55 -20.66 14.14 -23.04
CA ALA A 55 -19.56 13.58 -23.82
C ALA A 55 -18.35 14.52 -23.94
N VAL A 56 -18.58 15.82 -24.13
CA VAL A 56 -17.51 16.83 -24.16
C VAL A 56 -16.87 16.96 -22.78
N ALA A 57 -17.67 17.00 -21.72
CA ALA A 57 -17.19 17.09 -20.34
C ALA A 57 -16.31 15.90 -19.96
N ASP A 58 -16.71 14.68 -20.33
CA ASP A 58 -15.99 13.44 -20.03
C ASP A 58 -14.62 13.40 -20.73
N LEU A 59 -14.58 13.58 -22.05
CA LEU A 59 -13.32 13.53 -22.80
C LEU A 59 -12.41 14.72 -22.47
N GLY A 60 -12.96 15.93 -22.43
CA GLY A 60 -12.17 17.13 -22.13
C GLY A 60 -11.69 17.19 -20.69
N GLY A 61 -12.52 16.77 -19.73
CA GLY A 61 -12.13 16.59 -18.34
C GLY A 61 -11.00 15.59 -18.19
N SER A 62 -11.10 14.44 -18.87
CA SER A 62 -10.06 13.40 -18.82
C SER A 62 -8.72 13.86 -19.43
N LEU A 63 -8.74 14.62 -20.52
CA LEU A 63 -7.54 15.22 -21.10
C LEU A 63 -6.89 16.26 -20.17
N LEU A 64 -7.68 17.10 -19.51
CA LEU A 64 -7.19 18.06 -18.52
C LEU A 64 -6.59 17.36 -17.29
N LEU A 65 -7.21 16.27 -16.82
CA LEU A 65 -6.67 15.43 -15.74
C LEU A 65 -5.32 14.82 -16.14
N LEU A 66 -5.20 14.33 -17.37
CA LEU A 66 -3.95 13.78 -17.89
C LEU A 66 -2.85 14.86 -18.03
N GLU A 67 -3.20 16.05 -18.51
CA GLU A 67 -2.26 17.19 -18.58
C GLU A 67 -1.75 17.56 -17.18
N ARG A 68 -2.66 17.63 -16.19
CA ARG A 68 -2.31 17.86 -14.78
C ARG A 68 -1.41 16.76 -14.23
N ALA A 69 -1.73 15.49 -14.51
CA ALA A 69 -0.93 14.35 -14.08
C ALA A 69 0.51 14.42 -14.64
N ARG A 70 0.64 14.70 -15.94
CA ARG A 70 1.95 14.87 -16.61
C ARG A 70 2.75 16.00 -16.02
N ALA A 71 2.12 17.15 -15.77
CA ALA A 71 2.77 18.30 -15.16
C ALA A 71 3.27 17.97 -13.75
N LYS A 72 2.40 17.37 -12.91
CA LYS A 72 2.73 16.96 -11.54
C LYS A 72 3.88 15.95 -11.50
N LEU A 73 3.82 14.89 -12.31
CA LEU A 73 4.87 13.87 -12.35
C LEU A 73 6.21 14.40 -12.87
N SER A 74 6.18 15.33 -13.83
CA SER A 74 7.40 15.94 -14.37
C SER A 74 8.05 16.94 -13.42
N ALA A 75 7.26 17.58 -12.55
CA ALA A 75 7.74 18.57 -11.58
C ALA A 75 8.06 17.96 -10.20
N LYS A 76 7.63 16.72 -9.93
CA LYS A 76 7.84 16.07 -8.63
C LYS A 76 9.34 16.03 -8.28
N PRO A 77 9.76 16.53 -7.11
CA PRO A 77 11.12 16.37 -6.62
C PRO A 77 11.53 14.90 -6.57
N ILE A 78 12.79 14.61 -6.90
CA ILE A 78 13.33 13.26 -6.82
C ILE A 78 13.76 13.01 -5.38
N GLU A 79 12.81 12.54 -4.58
CA GLU A 79 13.05 12.00 -3.25
C GLU A 79 13.10 10.47 -3.38
N THR A 80 14.13 9.86 -2.79
CA THR A 80 14.29 8.40 -2.89
C THR A 80 13.39 7.74 -1.87
N GLU A 81 12.45 6.94 -2.35
CA GLU A 81 11.60 6.10 -1.55
C GLU A 81 11.72 4.67 -2.07
N TYR A 82 11.94 3.72 -1.17
CA TYR A 82 12.06 2.32 -1.54
C TYR A 82 10.70 1.63 -1.52
N GLY A 83 10.54 0.68 -2.43
CA GLY A 83 9.40 -0.22 -2.51
C GLY A 83 9.84 -1.67 -2.43
N GLU A 84 8.88 -2.57 -2.50
CA GLU A 84 9.09 -4.02 -2.38
C GLU A 84 9.25 -4.68 -3.76
N ASP A 85 9.83 -5.88 -3.80
CA ASP A 85 9.76 -6.74 -4.99
C ASP A 85 8.35 -7.34 -5.13
N THR A 86 7.39 -6.56 -5.63
CA THR A 86 5.99 -6.98 -5.81
C THR A 86 5.82 -8.15 -6.80
N LEU A 87 6.84 -8.46 -7.60
CA LEU A 87 6.81 -9.53 -8.59
C LEU A 87 7.63 -10.77 -8.19
N ALA A 88 8.21 -10.77 -6.98
CA ALA A 88 8.91 -11.94 -6.43
C ALA A 88 8.04 -13.20 -6.43
N LEU A 89 6.74 -13.05 -6.15
CA LEU A 89 5.77 -14.14 -6.11
C LEU A 89 5.71 -14.93 -7.41
N LEU A 90 5.99 -14.30 -8.57
CA LEU A 90 5.95 -14.98 -9.88
C LEU A 90 6.97 -16.12 -9.98
N LYS A 91 8.02 -16.09 -9.16
CA LYS A 91 9.10 -17.08 -9.15
C LYS A 91 8.71 -18.38 -8.43
N HIS A 92 7.69 -18.33 -7.57
CA HIS A 92 7.30 -19.46 -6.71
C HIS A 92 6.29 -20.41 -7.35
N TYR A 93 5.57 -19.95 -8.37
CA TYR A 93 4.51 -20.72 -8.99
C TYR A 93 4.96 -21.19 -10.37
N PRO A 94 4.77 -22.49 -10.70
CA PRO A 94 5.31 -23.07 -11.94
C PRO A 94 4.65 -22.50 -13.21
N THR A 95 3.43 -21.96 -13.09
CA THR A 95 2.70 -21.33 -14.19
C THR A 95 1.85 -20.17 -13.68
N PRO A 96 1.49 -19.19 -14.53
CA PRO A 96 0.53 -18.15 -14.17
C PRO A 96 -0.83 -18.70 -13.68
N GLN A 97 -1.33 -19.79 -14.26
CA GLN A 97 -2.57 -20.42 -13.80
C GLN A 97 -2.45 -20.97 -12.37
N ALA A 98 -1.32 -21.58 -12.00
CA ALA A 98 -1.11 -22.06 -10.63
C ALA A 98 -1.10 -20.92 -9.60
N LEU A 99 -0.65 -19.73 -10.00
CA LEU A 99 -0.75 -18.53 -9.19
C LEU A 99 -2.20 -18.06 -9.05
N VAL A 100 -2.99 -18.05 -10.14
CA VAL A 100 -4.44 -17.77 -10.10
C VAL A 100 -5.18 -18.75 -9.21
N ASP A 101 -4.92 -20.05 -9.34
CA ASP A 101 -5.53 -21.08 -8.50
C ASP A 101 -5.19 -20.86 -7.02
N THR A 102 -3.97 -20.41 -6.72
CA THR A 102 -3.54 -20.07 -5.35
C THR A 102 -4.27 -18.83 -4.83
N TYR A 103 -4.40 -17.78 -5.66
CA TYR A 103 -5.14 -16.55 -5.32
C TYR A 103 -6.58 -16.86 -4.94
N ILE A 104 -7.30 -17.58 -5.81
CA ILE A 104 -8.71 -17.89 -5.64
C ILE A 104 -8.95 -18.87 -4.49
N ASN A 105 -8.14 -19.92 -4.35
CA ASN A 105 -8.34 -20.94 -3.32
C ASN A 105 -7.77 -20.57 -1.95
N GLY A 106 -6.95 -19.52 -1.88
CA GLY A 106 -6.45 -18.93 -0.63
C GLY A 106 -7.36 -17.88 0.00
N LEU A 107 -8.40 -17.46 -0.71
CA LEU A 107 -9.38 -16.46 -0.26
C LEU A 107 -10.32 -17.04 0.79
N PHE A 108 -10.54 -16.29 1.87
CA PHE A 108 -11.56 -16.59 2.89
C PHE A 108 -12.08 -15.30 3.53
N VAL A 109 -13.07 -15.40 4.42
CA VAL A 109 -13.70 -14.24 5.04
C VAL A 109 -13.55 -14.30 6.55
N LEU A 110 -13.01 -13.22 7.13
CA LEU A 110 -12.98 -12.98 8.56
C LEU A 110 -14.15 -12.08 8.97
N ARG A 111 -14.78 -12.41 10.08
CA ARG A 111 -15.65 -11.49 10.81
C ARG A 111 -14.79 -10.70 11.79
N LYS A 112 -14.75 -9.38 11.64
CA LYS A 112 -14.07 -8.50 12.59
C LYS A 112 -14.90 -8.37 13.87
N ALA A 113 -14.22 -8.19 15.00
CA ALA A 113 -14.89 -7.83 16.24
C ALA A 113 -15.44 -6.40 16.08
N SER A 114 -16.77 -6.28 16.16
CA SER A 114 -17.46 -4.99 16.11
C SER A 114 -17.76 -4.54 17.55
N HIS A 115 -17.48 -3.28 17.84
CA HIS A 115 -17.91 -2.62 19.07
C HIS A 115 -19.33 -2.02 18.93
N SER A 116 -19.97 -2.21 17.77
CA SER A 116 -21.32 -1.77 17.50
C SER A 116 -22.32 -2.89 17.70
N ASP A 117 -23.44 -2.55 18.35
CA ASP A 117 -24.57 -3.46 18.55
C ASP A 117 -25.28 -3.81 17.24
N TYR A 118 -25.17 -2.96 16.21
CA TYR A 118 -25.93 -3.07 14.97
C TYR A 118 -25.07 -3.21 13.70
N LEU A 119 -23.74 -3.27 13.81
CA LEU A 119 -22.85 -3.50 12.67
C LEU A 119 -22.00 -4.75 12.86
N THR A 120 -21.81 -5.52 11.79
CA THR A 120 -20.86 -6.63 11.75
C THR A 120 -20.03 -6.56 10.48
N ASP A 121 -18.74 -6.28 10.64
CA ASP A 121 -17.83 -6.15 9.52
C ASP A 121 -17.27 -7.51 9.08
N LEU A 122 -17.19 -7.68 7.77
CA LEU A 122 -16.65 -8.83 7.06
C LEU A 122 -15.45 -8.38 6.25
N GLN A 123 -14.31 -9.01 6.48
CA GLN A 123 -13.06 -8.76 5.77
C GLN A 123 -12.74 -9.98 4.91
N PRO A 124 -12.84 -9.87 3.58
CA PRO A 124 -12.17 -10.81 2.68
C PRO A 124 -10.66 -10.76 2.90
N VAL A 125 -10.03 -11.91 3.08
CA VAL A 125 -8.58 -12.05 3.25
C VAL A 125 -8.00 -12.69 2.01
N PHE A 126 -7.22 -11.92 1.26
CA PHE A 126 -6.53 -12.38 0.06
C PHE A 126 -5.13 -12.90 0.41
N PRO A 127 -4.66 -13.96 -0.28
CA PRO A 127 -3.43 -14.65 0.09
C PRO A 127 -2.16 -13.82 -0.05
N PHE A 128 -2.07 -12.98 -1.08
CA PHE A 128 -0.83 -12.25 -1.39
C PHE A 128 -0.78 -10.87 -0.72
N SER A 129 -1.95 -10.28 -0.46
CA SER A 129 -2.07 -8.95 0.12
C SER A 129 -3.21 -8.91 1.14
N PHE A 130 -2.87 -8.67 2.40
CA PHE A 130 -3.85 -8.74 3.49
C PHE A 130 -4.91 -7.64 3.42
N ASN A 131 -4.60 -6.51 2.77
CA ASN A 131 -5.42 -5.29 2.77
C ASN A 131 -5.54 -4.58 1.39
N MET A 132 -4.92 -5.07 0.30
CA MET A 132 -4.97 -4.39 -1.02
C MET A 132 -4.99 -5.40 -2.20
N PRO A 133 -6.17 -5.73 -2.76
CA PRO A 133 -6.31 -6.65 -3.90
C PRO A 133 -5.45 -6.28 -5.12
N ASP A 134 -5.19 -4.98 -5.30
CA ASP A 134 -4.40 -4.40 -6.41
C ASP A 134 -2.92 -4.84 -6.46
N GLN A 135 -2.46 -5.59 -5.46
CA GLN A 135 -1.13 -6.21 -5.46
C GLN A 135 -1.08 -7.55 -6.22
N PHE A 136 -2.22 -8.15 -6.57
CA PHE A 136 -2.21 -9.32 -7.45
C PHE A 136 -1.87 -8.89 -8.89
N PRO A 137 -0.84 -9.49 -9.53
CA PRO A 137 -0.28 -8.93 -10.76
C PRO A 137 -1.12 -9.16 -12.01
N PHE A 138 -2.20 -9.95 -11.94
CA PHE A 138 -3.03 -10.27 -13.11
C PHE A 138 -4.40 -9.61 -13.04
N PRO A 139 -5.00 -9.28 -14.20
CA PRO A 139 -6.35 -8.71 -14.26
C PRO A 139 -7.35 -9.60 -13.54
N GLN A 140 -8.15 -8.98 -12.66
CA GLN A 140 -9.11 -9.66 -11.82
C GLN A 140 -10.34 -8.80 -11.55
N GLY A 141 -11.48 -9.44 -11.31
CA GLY A 141 -12.72 -8.81 -10.90
C GLY A 141 -13.42 -9.65 -9.84
N LEU A 142 -13.97 -8.99 -8.82
CA LEU A 142 -14.69 -9.62 -7.73
C LEU A 142 -16.04 -8.93 -7.54
N GLU A 143 -17.12 -9.70 -7.58
CA GLU A 143 -18.48 -9.20 -7.38
C GLU A 143 -19.15 -9.94 -6.23
N TRP A 144 -19.48 -9.22 -5.15
CA TRP A 144 -20.25 -9.77 -4.04
C TRP A 144 -21.73 -9.82 -4.36
N GLN A 145 -22.39 -10.92 -3.96
CA GLN A 145 -23.78 -11.18 -4.30
C GLN A 145 -24.70 -11.20 -3.08
N SER A 146 -24.31 -11.90 -2.01
CA SER A 146 -25.15 -12.03 -0.82
C SER A 146 -24.40 -12.60 0.38
N VAL A 147 -24.96 -12.43 1.58
CA VAL A 147 -24.55 -13.11 2.80
C VAL A 147 -25.70 -13.97 3.34
N THR A 148 -25.39 -15.21 3.72
CA THR A 148 -26.30 -16.08 4.46
C THR A 148 -26.04 -15.91 5.95
N LEU A 149 -27.10 -15.72 6.74
CA LEU A 149 -27.07 -15.60 8.19
C LEU A 149 -27.35 -16.94 8.87
N SER A 150 -27.05 -17.04 10.18
CA SER A 150 -27.19 -18.25 10.99
C SER A 150 -28.63 -18.78 11.11
N ASN A 151 -29.63 -17.94 10.82
CA ASN A 151 -31.04 -18.30 10.73
C ASN A 151 -31.48 -18.70 9.30
N ASN A 152 -30.52 -18.92 8.39
CA ASN A 152 -30.71 -19.21 6.96
C ASN A 152 -31.33 -18.08 6.13
N LYS A 153 -31.44 -16.85 6.67
CA LYS A 153 -31.84 -15.69 5.87
C LYS A 153 -30.71 -15.30 4.93
N VAL A 154 -31.03 -15.08 3.66
CA VAL A 154 -30.10 -14.58 2.65
C VAL A 154 -30.33 -13.08 2.49
N ILE A 155 -29.28 -12.29 2.64
CA ILE A 155 -29.30 -10.84 2.47
C ILE A 155 -28.53 -10.51 1.19
N PRO A 156 -29.17 -9.91 0.18
CA PRO A 156 -28.49 -9.53 -1.06
C PRO A 156 -27.55 -8.35 -0.82
N PHE A 157 -26.47 -8.30 -1.60
CA PHE A 157 -25.56 -7.16 -1.66
C PHE A 157 -26.29 -5.93 -2.22
N GLN A 158 -26.01 -4.77 -1.64
CA GLN A 158 -26.45 -3.46 -2.07
C GLN A 158 -25.22 -2.56 -2.27
N PRO A 159 -25.11 -1.80 -3.38
CA PRO A 159 -23.97 -0.92 -3.63
C PRO A 159 -23.79 0.17 -2.58
N GLU A 160 -24.89 0.61 -1.96
CA GLU A 160 -24.92 1.65 -0.95
C GLU A 160 -25.82 1.23 0.20
N TRP A 161 -25.48 1.68 1.40
CA TRP A 161 -26.32 1.51 2.58
C TRP A 161 -27.47 2.52 2.58
N SER A 162 -28.65 2.09 3.05
CA SER A 162 -29.84 2.94 3.22
C SER A 162 -30.26 3.03 4.68
N GLU A 163 -30.22 4.25 5.24
CA GLU A 163 -30.81 4.55 6.56
C GLU A 163 -32.32 4.26 6.63
N THR A 164 -33.00 4.34 5.49
CA THR A 164 -34.46 4.24 5.42
C THR A 164 -34.98 2.82 5.23
N ASP A 165 -34.10 1.87 4.89
CA ASP A 165 -34.46 0.46 4.80
C ASP A 165 -34.47 -0.16 6.20
N PRO A 166 -35.64 -0.60 6.71
CA PRO A 166 -35.78 -1.17 8.05
C PRO A 166 -35.26 -2.61 8.16
N GLY A 167 -34.69 -3.18 7.09
CA GLY A 167 -34.16 -4.54 7.02
C GLY A 167 -32.69 -4.66 7.43
N ILE A 168 -32.24 -5.92 7.53
CA ILE A 168 -30.79 -6.22 7.58
C ILE A 168 -30.24 -6.00 6.17
N GLN A 169 -29.14 -5.28 6.06
CA GLN A 169 -28.50 -4.92 4.78
C GLN A 169 -27.08 -5.46 4.72
N LEU A 170 -26.58 -5.72 3.51
CA LEU A 170 -25.17 -6.00 3.20
C LEU A 170 -24.70 -4.97 2.20
N SER A 171 -23.69 -4.18 2.56
CA SER A 171 -23.13 -3.14 1.71
C SER A 171 -21.60 -3.08 1.85
N PRO A 172 -20.89 -2.33 0.99
CA PRO A 172 -19.53 -1.92 1.28
C PRO A 172 -19.44 -1.25 2.64
N THR A 173 -18.30 -1.43 3.32
CA THR A 173 -18.11 -0.85 4.64
C THR A 173 -18.00 0.67 4.57
N SER A 174 -18.67 1.36 5.50
CA SER A 174 -18.49 2.80 5.69
C SER A 174 -17.30 3.14 6.59
N SER A 175 -16.74 2.15 7.30
CA SER A 175 -15.69 2.34 8.30
C SER A 175 -14.27 2.32 7.71
N ASN A 176 -14.12 1.89 6.45
CA ASN A 176 -12.82 1.76 5.80
C ASN A 176 -12.84 2.22 4.34
N LEU A 177 -12.53 3.50 4.11
CA LEU A 177 -12.37 4.07 2.76
C LEU A 177 -11.14 3.52 2.01
N THR A 178 -10.27 2.75 2.67
CA THR A 178 -9.01 2.26 2.09
C THR A 178 -9.07 0.84 1.56
N ASN A 179 -10.12 0.06 1.90
CA ASN A 179 -10.34 -1.28 1.36
C ASN A 179 -11.78 -1.44 0.85
N PRO A 180 -12.04 -1.29 -0.47
CA PRO A 180 -13.39 -1.31 -1.03
C PRO A 180 -14.08 -2.67 -0.93
N ASP A 181 -13.33 -3.76 -0.70
CA ASP A 181 -13.86 -5.11 -0.56
C ASP A 181 -14.31 -5.47 0.86
N ASP A 182 -13.99 -4.64 1.86
CA ASP A 182 -14.54 -4.83 3.21
C ASP A 182 -16.05 -4.56 3.16
N LEU A 183 -16.84 -5.48 3.73
CA LEU A 183 -18.30 -5.41 3.73
C LEU A 183 -18.82 -5.23 5.15
N THR A 184 -20.00 -4.64 5.29
CA THR A 184 -20.70 -4.53 6.58
C THR A 184 -22.09 -5.11 6.48
N VAL A 185 -22.44 -5.96 7.44
CA VAL A 185 -23.82 -6.38 7.72
C VAL A 185 -24.41 -5.41 8.73
N THR A 186 -25.41 -4.65 8.29
CA THR A 186 -26.10 -3.66 9.12
C THR A 186 -27.43 -4.23 9.60
N TYR A 187 -27.63 -4.28 10.91
CA TYR A 187 -28.89 -4.68 11.52
C TYR A 187 -29.76 -3.44 11.79
N PRO A 188 -31.10 -3.59 11.83
CA PRO A 188 -31.99 -2.48 12.13
C PRO A 188 -31.67 -1.88 13.50
N PHE A 189 -31.38 -0.59 13.53
CA PHE A 189 -31.19 0.18 14.76
C PHE A 189 -32.53 0.77 15.21
N ILE A 190 -32.91 0.52 16.46
CA ILE A 190 -34.09 1.13 17.08
C ILE A 190 -33.61 1.94 18.27
N GLU A 191 -33.76 3.25 18.19
CA GLU A 191 -33.36 4.18 19.25
C GLU A 191 -34.04 3.79 20.58
N GLY A 192 -33.23 3.63 21.63
CA GLY A 192 -33.69 3.22 22.97
C GLY A 192 -33.88 1.72 23.18
N ILE A 193 -33.62 0.87 22.17
CA ILE A 193 -33.59 -0.59 22.30
C ILE A 193 -32.16 -1.09 22.05
N GLU A 194 -31.40 -1.27 23.13
CA GLU A 194 -30.11 -1.96 23.07
C GLU A 194 -30.35 -3.45 22.81
N THR A 195 -29.90 -3.93 21.64
CA THR A 195 -29.90 -5.36 21.33
C THR A 195 -28.47 -5.79 21.10
N GLU A 196 -27.93 -6.60 22.01
CA GLU A 196 -26.54 -7.05 21.92
C GLU A 196 -26.30 -7.73 20.56
N ASN A 197 -25.26 -7.33 19.82
CA ASN A 197 -24.97 -7.88 18.48
C ASN A 197 -24.93 -9.42 18.46
N LYS A 198 -24.39 -10.06 19.52
CA LYS A 198 -24.32 -11.53 19.66
C LYS A 198 -25.69 -12.23 19.63
N SER A 199 -26.78 -11.51 19.90
CA SER A 199 -28.15 -12.02 19.83
C SER A 199 -28.76 -11.93 18.43
N GLN A 200 -28.14 -11.18 17.52
CA GLN A 200 -28.55 -11.06 16.13
C GLN A 200 -28.10 -12.28 15.29
N PRO A 201 -28.84 -12.62 14.20
CA PRO A 201 -28.44 -13.69 13.29
C PRO A 201 -27.09 -13.39 12.63
N GLN A 202 -26.06 -14.16 12.99
CA GLN A 202 -24.68 -13.90 12.58
C GLN A 202 -24.41 -14.33 11.13
N PRO A 203 -23.56 -13.62 10.38
CA PRO A 203 -23.15 -14.04 9.04
C PRO A 203 -22.36 -15.36 9.10
N VAL A 204 -22.70 -16.32 8.22
CA VAL A 204 -22.07 -17.65 8.17
C VAL A 204 -21.42 -17.96 6.84
N THR A 205 -21.95 -17.44 5.73
CA THR A 205 -21.42 -17.70 4.38
C THR A 205 -21.57 -16.44 3.53
N LEU A 206 -20.50 -16.02 2.86
CA LEU A 206 -20.50 -14.94 1.89
C LEU A 206 -20.44 -15.53 0.47
N LYS A 207 -21.29 -15.03 -0.43
CA LYS A 207 -21.36 -15.45 -1.83
C LYS A 207 -20.93 -14.32 -2.76
N GLY A 208 -20.20 -14.67 -3.80
CA GLY A 208 -19.75 -13.76 -4.84
C GLY A 208 -19.32 -14.50 -6.09
N GLN A 209 -18.80 -13.77 -7.07
CA GLN A 209 -18.19 -14.28 -8.28
C GLN A 209 -16.83 -13.65 -8.46
N ILE A 210 -15.84 -14.45 -8.82
CA ILE A 210 -14.51 -13.96 -9.15
C ILE A 210 -14.14 -14.36 -10.56
N GLU A 211 -13.52 -13.42 -11.26
CA GLU A 211 -12.93 -13.59 -12.58
C GLU A 211 -11.46 -13.22 -12.50
N VAL A 212 -10.59 -14.05 -13.08
CA VAL A 212 -9.15 -13.79 -13.14
C VAL A 212 -8.60 -14.24 -14.48
N ILE A 213 -7.79 -13.39 -15.11
CA ILE A 213 -7.17 -13.67 -16.42
C ILE A 213 -5.71 -14.05 -16.23
N ALA A 214 -5.40 -15.35 -16.34
CA ALA A 214 -4.02 -15.83 -16.32
C ALA A 214 -3.36 -15.61 -17.69
N PRO A 215 -2.23 -14.89 -17.80
CA PRO A 215 -1.48 -14.84 -19.05
C PRO A 215 -0.91 -16.22 -19.38
N ARG A 216 -0.63 -16.48 -20.66
CA ARG A 216 0.07 -17.70 -21.09
C ARG A 216 1.42 -17.82 -20.41
N LYS A 217 2.14 -16.69 -20.32
CA LYS A 217 3.50 -16.58 -19.81
C LYS A 217 3.76 -15.14 -19.36
N VAL A 218 4.70 -14.97 -18.44
CA VAL A 218 5.30 -13.68 -18.13
C VAL A 218 6.72 -13.66 -18.66
N PHE A 219 7.05 -12.69 -19.52
CA PHE A 219 8.41 -12.46 -20.02
C PHE A 219 9.09 -11.38 -19.19
N THR A 220 10.33 -11.60 -18.76
CA THR A 220 11.08 -10.65 -17.94
C THR A 220 12.27 -10.10 -18.72
N PHE A 221 12.35 -8.77 -18.82
CA PHE A 221 13.45 -8.06 -19.46
C PHE A 221 14.13 -7.13 -18.46
N ASP A 222 15.39 -7.41 -18.15
CA ASP A 222 16.25 -6.48 -17.39
C ASP A 222 16.89 -5.49 -18.38
N LEU A 223 16.56 -4.21 -18.24
CA LEU A 223 16.94 -3.13 -19.15
C LEU A 223 17.68 -2.02 -18.41
N SER A 224 18.72 -1.51 -19.05
CA SER A 224 19.55 -0.43 -18.52
C SER A 224 19.67 0.72 -19.52
N LYS A 225 20.40 1.78 -19.15
CA LYS A 225 20.72 2.89 -20.06
C LYS A 225 21.40 2.45 -21.36
N LYS A 226 22.05 1.28 -21.37
CA LYS A 226 22.71 0.71 -22.56
C LYS A 226 21.71 0.15 -23.59
N ASP A 227 20.47 -0.09 -23.16
CA ASP A 227 19.42 -0.72 -23.96
C ASP A 227 18.47 0.29 -24.60
N VAL A 228 18.64 1.58 -24.30
CA VAL A 228 17.86 2.68 -24.88
C VAL A 228 17.96 2.66 -26.41
N GLY A 229 16.79 2.71 -27.06
CA GLY A 229 16.63 2.64 -28.52
C GLY A 229 16.81 1.25 -29.13
N ARG A 230 17.10 0.21 -28.34
CA ARG A 230 17.27 -1.17 -28.83
C ARG A 230 15.98 -1.96 -28.65
N LYS A 231 15.63 -2.73 -29.68
CA LYS A 231 14.54 -3.71 -29.61
C LYS A 231 15.03 -5.01 -28.97
N ARG A 232 14.30 -5.51 -28.00
CA ARG A 232 14.50 -6.81 -27.34
C ARG A 232 13.29 -7.68 -27.66
N THR A 233 13.50 -8.80 -28.31
CA THR A 233 12.41 -9.69 -28.75
C THR A 233 12.58 -11.07 -28.13
N GLU A 234 11.51 -11.57 -27.52
CA GLU A 234 11.38 -12.95 -27.07
C GLU A 234 10.05 -13.51 -27.56
N GLU A 235 10.10 -14.61 -28.32
CA GLU A 235 8.92 -15.20 -28.97
C GLU A 235 8.10 -14.15 -29.76
N ASN A 236 6.85 -13.90 -29.35
CA ASN A 236 5.89 -12.98 -29.94
C ASN A 236 5.97 -11.55 -29.38
N VAL A 237 6.76 -11.34 -28.31
CA VAL A 237 6.86 -10.09 -27.56
C VAL A 237 8.11 -9.33 -27.96
N THR A 238 7.97 -8.04 -28.26
CA THR A 238 9.08 -7.12 -28.48
C THR A 238 8.95 -5.91 -27.58
N VAL A 239 9.97 -5.64 -26.77
CA VAL A 239 10.08 -4.48 -25.88
C VAL A 239 11.17 -3.54 -26.40
N THR A 240 10.89 -2.24 -26.38
CA THR A 240 11.86 -1.18 -26.70
C THR A 240 11.86 -0.18 -25.56
N LEU A 241 13.03 0.02 -24.94
CA LEU A 241 13.24 1.12 -24.00
C LEU A 241 13.48 2.40 -24.83
N LEU A 242 12.49 3.28 -24.91
CA LEU A 242 12.57 4.51 -25.70
C LEU A 242 13.46 5.55 -25.01
N THR A 243 13.26 5.73 -23.70
CA THR A 243 13.94 6.73 -22.88
C THR A 243 14.20 6.16 -21.49
N LEU A 244 15.35 6.49 -20.90
CA LEU A 244 15.65 6.25 -19.49
C LEU A 244 16.38 7.47 -18.91
N GLU A 245 15.63 8.26 -18.13
CA GLU A 245 16.15 9.39 -17.37
C GLU A 245 16.33 9.02 -15.89
N ASN A 246 16.70 10.02 -15.07
CA ASN A 246 17.03 9.80 -13.65
C ASN A 246 15.92 9.08 -12.89
N ASN A 247 14.65 9.45 -13.08
CA ASN A 247 13.53 8.92 -12.29
C ASN A 247 12.35 8.44 -13.14
N TYR A 248 12.51 8.30 -14.46
CA TYR A 248 11.47 7.75 -15.33
C TYR A 248 12.01 6.96 -16.52
N ALA A 249 11.18 6.06 -17.03
CA ALA A 249 11.42 5.30 -18.25
C ALA A 249 10.22 5.39 -19.20
N GLU A 250 10.48 5.39 -20.50
CA GLU A 250 9.48 5.26 -21.56
C GLU A 250 9.69 3.94 -22.30
N ILE A 251 8.64 3.14 -22.40
CA ILE A 251 8.67 1.77 -22.91
C ILE A 251 7.63 1.66 -24.01
N GLU A 252 8.02 1.01 -25.10
CA GLU A 252 7.10 0.55 -26.13
C GLU A 252 7.14 -0.97 -26.20
N LEU A 253 5.97 -1.59 -26.18
CA LEU A 253 5.78 -3.03 -26.26
C LEU A 253 4.93 -3.33 -27.49
N SER A 254 5.29 -4.34 -28.28
CA SER A 254 4.42 -4.93 -29.29
C SER A 254 4.32 -6.43 -29.10
N ASN A 255 3.12 -6.98 -29.22
CA ASN A 255 2.87 -8.42 -29.31
C ASN A 255 2.34 -8.73 -30.70
N ASN A 256 3.01 -9.61 -31.45
CA ASN A 256 2.59 -9.96 -32.80
C ASN A 256 1.59 -11.13 -32.85
N ALA A 257 1.29 -11.74 -31.71
CA ALA A 257 0.23 -12.72 -31.57
C ALA A 257 -1.09 -12.01 -31.23
N PRO A 258 -2.23 -12.45 -31.80
CA PRO A 258 -3.53 -11.91 -31.44
C PRO A 258 -3.87 -12.27 -29.99
N LEU A 259 -4.73 -11.45 -29.35
CA LEU A 259 -5.28 -11.74 -28.03
C LEU A 259 -6.12 -13.03 -28.07
N ALA A 260 -6.14 -13.74 -26.94
CA ALA A 260 -7.05 -14.87 -26.78
C ALA A 260 -8.51 -14.38 -26.89
N PRO A 261 -9.40 -15.11 -27.60
CA PRO A 261 -10.79 -14.69 -27.80
C PRO A 261 -11.56 -14.39 -26.50
N ASP A 262 -11.21 -15.10 -25.42
CA ASP A 262 -11.92 -15.03 -24.14
C ASP A 262 -11.56 -13.78 -23.31
N VAL A 263 -10.48 -13.05 -23.65
CA VAL A 263 -10.06 -11.82 -22.94
C VAL A 263 -10.92 -10.61 -23.32
N GLY A 264 -11.71 -10.72 -24.41
CA GLY A 264 -12.49 -9.61 -24.97
C GLY A 264 -11.67 -8.71 -25.90
N GLU A 265 -12.33 -7.66 -26.43
CA GLU A 265 -11.71 -6.70 -27.36
C GLU A 265 -10.83 -5.65 -26.64
N GLU A 266 -11.11 -5.36 -25.38
CA GLU A 266 -10.30 -4.47 -24.54
C GLU A 266 -9.16 -5.26 -23.89
N SER A 267 -7.93 -5.08 -24.38
CA SER A 267 -6.76 -5.73 -23.79
C SER A 267 -6.44 -5.13 -22.42
N PRO A 268 -6.29 -5.95 -21.36
CA PRO A 268 -5.70 -5.50 -20.11
C PRO A 268 -4.28 -4.95 -20.34
N ASN A 269 -3.82 -4.05 -19.46
CA ASN A 269 -2.45 -3.54 -19.53
C ASN A 269 -1.45 -4.69 -19.35
N PRO A 270 -0.62 -5.01 -20.36
CA PRO A 270 0.29 -6.14 -20.31
C PRO A 270 1.63 -5.83 -19.61
N LEU A 271 1.87 -4.59 -19.15
CA LEU A 271 3.15 -4.15 -18.62
C LEU A 271 3.17 -4.02 -17.10
N LEU A 272 4.09 -4.75 -16.46
CA LEU A 272 4.47 -4.58 -15.06
C LEU A 272 5.92 -4.13 -15.01
N VAL A 273 6.21 -2.99 -14.36
CA VAL A 273 7.52 -2.35 -14.41
C VAL A 273 7.99 -1.99 -13.01
N GLN A 274 9.18 -2.46 -12.66
CA GLN A 274 9.87 -2.12 -11.42
C GLN A 274 11.24 -1.52 -11.74
N ALA A 275 11.75 -0.66 -10.87
CA ALA A 275 13.08 -0.06 -11.00
C ALA A 275 13.91 -0.35 -9.76
N GLN A 276 15.22 -0.48 -9.96
CA GLN A 276 16.21 -0.62 -8.90
C GLN A 276 17.22 0.52 -8.99
N ASP A 277 17.72 0.93 -7.83
CA ASP A 277 18.82 1.89 -7.72
C ASP A 277 20.20 1.21 -7.90
N THR A 278 21.27 1.93 -7.62
CA THR A 278 22.63 1.39 -7.70
C THR A 278 22.98 0.38 -6.62
N THR A 279 22.24 0.36 -5.50
CA THR A 279 22.42 -0.62 -4.41
C THR A 279 21.66 -1.92 -4.69
N GLY A 280 20.74 -1.91 -5.65
CA GLY A 280 19.86 -3.03 -6.00
C GLY A 280 18.52 -3.00 -5.26
N GLN A 281 18.25 -1.96 -4.47
CA GLN A 281 16.97 -1.79 -3.79
C GLN A 281 15.90 -1.33 -4.78
N PHE A 282 14.70 -1.88 -4.64
CA PHE A 282 13.56 -1.51 -5.47
C PHE A 282 13.05 -0.12 -5.09
N LEU A 283 12.78 0.70 -6.09
CA LEU A 283 12.24 2.04 -5.92
C LEU A 283 10.71 2.00 -5.90
N SER A 284 10.10 2.81 -5.04
CA SER A 284 8.65 2.98 -5.05
C SER A 284 8.20 3.71 -6.32
N ARG A 285 7.02 3.35 -6.83
CA ARG A 285 6.46 3.93 -8.06
C ARG A 285 5.73 5.22 -7.74
N SER A 286 6.01 6.28 -8.51
CA SER A 286 5.39 7.59 -8.30
C SER A 286 4.21 7.87 -9.24
N GLY A 287 4.13 7.15 -10.37
CA GLY A 287 2.99 7.18 -11.27
C GLY A 287 3.31 6.64 -12.66
N SER A 288 2.33 6.69 -13.56
CA SER A 288 2.55 6.37 -14.98
C SER A 288 1.57 7.06 -15.91
N ILE A 289 1.97 7.17 -17.17
CA ILE A 289 1.17 7.67 -18.28
C ILE A 289 1.25 6.63 -19.40
N ASN A 290 0.09 6.13 -19.85
CA ASN A 290 0.04 5.05 -20.85
C ASN A 290 -0.29 5.56 -22.26
N GLU A 291 -0.60 6.86 -22.38
CA GLU A 291 -0.95 7.50 -23.64
C GLU A 291 0.29 8.08 -24.30
N ASN A 292 0.56 7.62 -25.52
CA ASN A 292 1.57 8.22 -26.36
C ASN A 292 1.08 9.55 -26.99
N ALA A 293 1.98 10.26 -27.67
CA ALA A 293 1.63 11.54 -28.30
C ALA A 293 0.58 11.40 -29.41
N ALA A 294 0.53 10.28 -30.12
CA ALA A 294 -0.44 10.05 -31.19
C ALA A 294 -1.86 9.81 -30.64
N GLN A 295 -1.98 9.08 -29.53
CA GLN A 295 -3.24 8.88 -28.80
C GLN A 295 -3.79 10.21 -28.29
N LEU A 296 -2.95 11.04 -27.70
CA LEU A 296 -3.39 12.36 -27.27
C LEU A 296 -3.88 13.23 -28.42
N ALA A 297 -3.12 13.30 -29.52
CA ALA A 297 -3.52 14.08 -30.69
C ALA A 297 -4.86 13.56 -31.28
N PHE A 298 -5.11 12.26 -31.21
CA PHE A 298 -6.38 11.67 -31.61
C PHE A 298 -7.54 12.12 -30.70
N TYR A 299 -7.37 12.03 -29.38
CA TYR A 299 -8.38 12.46 -28.40
C TYR A 299 -8.65 13.97 -28.46
N GLU A 300 -7.62 14.80 -28.61
CA GLU A 300 -7.78 16.24 -28.81
C GLU A 300 -8.55 16.56 -30.09
N LYS A 301 -8.33 15.79 -31.16
CA LYS A 301 -9.08 15.93 -32.41
C LYS A 301 -10.56 15.55 -32.21
N GLN A 302 -10.84 14.44 -31.52
CA GLN A 302 -12.21 13.99 -31.21
C GLN A 302 -12.97 15.04 -30.39
N LEU A 303 -12.34 15.58 -29.33
CA LEU A 303 -12.91 16.66 -28.53
C LEU A 303 -13.22 17.90 -29.39
N ALA A 304 -12.29 18.29 -30.26
CA ALA A 304 -12.48 19.42 -31.16
C ALA A 304 -13.62 19.20 -32.17
N GLU A 305 -13.86 17.97 -32.63
CA GLU A 305 -15.01 17.66 -33.48
C GLU A 305 -16.34 17.69 -32.71
N MET A 306 -16.38 17.17 -31.48
CA MET A 306 -17.56 17.26 -30.61
C MET A 306 -17.95 18.72 -30.34
N GLN A 307 -16.97 19.58 -30.06
CA GLN A 307 -17.19 21.01 -29.81
C GLN A 307 -17.74 21.79 -31.02
N LYS A 308 -17.65 21.25 -32.24
CA LYS A 308 -18.26 21.85 -33.45
C LYS A 308 -19.74 21.51 -33.61
N GLN A 309 -20.22 20.46 -32.94
CA GLN A 309 -21.60 20.02 -33.05
C GLN A 309 -22.52 20.92 -32.24
N LYS A 310 -23.78 21.03 -32.69
CA LYS A 310 -24.84 21.76 -31.97
C LYS A 310 -25.76 20.84 -31.17
N ALA A 311 -25.82 19.57 -31.56
CA ALA A 311 -26.66 18.55 -30.94
C ALA A 311 -26.04 17.17 -31.15
N TRP A 312 -26.35 16.23 -30.27
CA TRP A 312 -25.92 14.85 -30.42
C TRP A 312 -26.78 14.12 -31.46
N SER A 313 -26.19 13.23 -32.24
CA SER A 313 -26.92 12.38 -33.18
C SER A 313 -26.30 10.99 -33.28
N ASP A 314 -27.14 9.98 -33.53
CA ASP A 314 -26.69 8.59 -33.69
C ASP A 314 -25.65 8.44 -34.83
N ALA A 315 -25.76 9.26 -35.88
CA ALA A 315 -24.80 9.27 -36.97
C ALA A 315 -23.43 9.80 -36.55
N PHE A 316 -23.41 10.80 -35.67
CA PHE A 316 -22.17 11.36 -35.12
C PHE A 316 -21.54 10.41 -34.11
N GLU A 317 -22.33 9.83 -33.21
CA GLU A 317 -21.89 8.78 -32.27
C GLU A 317 -21.20 7.63 -33.01
N LYS A 318 -21.87 7.10 -34.04
CA LYS A 318 -21.31 6.04 -34.87
C LYS A 318 -20.01 6.47 -35.58
N GLN A 319 -19.92 7.72 -36.04
CA GLN A 319 -18.69 8.24 -36.64
C GLN A 319 -17.54 8.23 -35.63
N LEU A 320 -17.77 8.69 -34.40
CA LEU A 320 -16.74 8.70 -33.35
C LEU A 320 -16.30 7.28 -33.00
N GLU A 321 -17.25 6.35 -32.83
CA GLU A 321 -16.99 4.93 -32.59
C GLU A 321 -16.17 4.28 -33.72
N ASP A 322 -16.55 4.53 -34.98
CA ASP A 322 -15.86 3.99 -36.15
C ASP A 322 -14.44 4.58 -36.27
N GLU A 323 -14.26 5.88 -36.00
CA GLU A 323 -12.94 6.54 -35.97
C GLU A 323 -12.05 5.99 -34.85
N GLN A 324 -12.61 5.75 -33.67
CA GLN A 324 -11.92 5.16 -32.53
C GLN A 324 -11.46 3.73 -32.83
N LYS A 325 -12.37 2.86 -33.28
CA LYS A 325 -12.03 1.48 -33.68
C LYS A 325 -10.96 1.46 -34.77
N ALA A 326 -11.06 2.35 -35.76
CA ALA A 326 -10.07 2.46 -36.83
C ALA A 326 -8.70 2.96 -36.33
N PHE A 327 -8.67 3.79 -35.28
CA PHE A 327 -7.45 4.23 -34.63
C PHE A 327 -6.82 3.11 -33.79
N GLU A 328 -7.62 2.44 -32.95
CA GLU A 328 -7.21 1.31 -32.09
C GLU A 328 -6.66 0.14 -32.92
N HIS A 329 -7.33 -0.23 -34.02
CA HIS A 329 -6.83 -1.26 -34.94
C HIS A 329 -5.44 -0.96 -35.55
N LYS A 330 -5.01 0.31 -35.57
CA LYS A 330 -3.67 0.70 -36.03
C LYS A 330 -2.64 0.71 -34.91
N GLN A 331 -3.07 0.70 -33.64
CA GLN A 331 -2.18 0.65 -32.49
C GLN A 331 -1.77 -0.81 -32.24
N SER A 332 -0.67 -1.24 -32.85
CA SER A 332 -0.09 -2.57 -32.60
C SER A 332 0.85 -2.62 -31.40
N SER A 333 0.97 -1.50 -30.67
CA SER A 333 1.94 -1.33 -29.59
C SER A 333 1.33 -0.65 -28.37
N HIS A 334 1.72 -1.12 -27.20
CA HIS A 334 1.44 -0.52 -25.91
C HIS A 334 2.59 0.42 -25.53
N TYR A 335 2.24 1.60 -25.06
CA TYR A 335 3.18 2.59 -24.55
C TYR A 335 3.01 2.74 -23.04
N ALA A 336 4.11 2.88 -22.33
CA ALA A 336 4.09 3.24 -20.92
C ALA A 336 5.24 4.18 -20.59
N LYS A 337 4.94 5.30 -19.95
CA LYS A 337 5.89 6.15 -19.26
C LYS A 337 5.72 5.97 -17.76
N VAL A 338 6.72 5.43 -17.10
CA VAL A 338 6.67 5.07 -15.67
C VAL A 338 7.65 5.91 -14.89
N TYR A 339 7.20 6.47 -13.77
CA TYR A 339 8.00 7.32 -12.88
C TYR A 339 8.23 6.60 -11.54
N PHE A 340 9.40 6.83 -10.96
CA PHE A 340 9.85 6.24 -9.70
C PHE A 340 10.34 7.32 -8.73
N ASN A 341 10.31 7.01 -7.43
CA ASN A 341 10.83 7.85 -6.36
C ASN A 341 12.30 7.49 -6.10
N GLY A 342 13.20 8.06 -6.89
CA GLY A 342 14.64 7.84 -6.74
C GLY A 342 15.37 7.73 -8.08
N GLN A 343 16.67 7.53 -8.02
CA GLN A 343 17.51 7.40 -9.21
C GLN A 343 17.52 5.96 -9.74
N ILE A 344 17.08 5.77 -10.98
CA ILE A 344 17.02 4.47 -11.65
C ILE A 344 18.41 4.07 -12.15
N ASN A 345 18.83 2.87 -11.79
CA ASN A 345 20.01 2.20 -12.34
C ASN A 345 19.62 1.07 -13.31
N ASN A 346 18.66 0.24 -12.90
CA ASN A 346 18.16 -0.88 -13.69
C ASN A 346 16.63 -0.91 -13.69
N LEU A 347 16.04 -1.36 -14.80
CA LEU A 347 14.61 -1.48 -14.98
C LEU A 347 14.25 -2.94 -15.25
N GLN A 348 13.34 -3.50 -14.47
CA GLN A 348 12.77 -4.81 -14.74
C GLN A 348 11.40 -4.63 -15.40
N VAL A 349 11.29 -5.04 -16.66
CA VAL A 349 10.05 -4.99 -17.45
C VAL A 349 9.50 -6.40 -17.59
N ASN A 350 8.36 -6.65 -16.95
CA ASN A 350 7.63 -7.90 -17.04
C ASN A 350 6.42 -7.72 -17.98
N VAL A 351 6.29 -8.61 -18.96
CA VAL A 351 5.24 -8.57 -19.99
C VAL A 351 4.31 -9.77 -19.81
N LEU A 352 3.02 -9.48 -19.60
CA LEU A 352 1.95 -10.47 -19.53
C LEU A 352 1.49 -10.83 -20.95
N ASP A 353 1.71 -12.07 -21.37
CA ASP A 353 1.31 -12.53 -22.70
C ASP A 353 -0.11 -13.10 -22.71
N PHE A 354 -1.07 -12.29 -23.17
CA PHE A 354 -2.47 -12.67 -23.25
C PHE A 354 -2.86 -13.40 -24.54
N SER A 355 -1.91 -13.80 -25.39
CA SER A 355 -2.23 -14.44 -26.68
C SER A 355 -2.89 -15.82 -26.55
N GLN A 356 -2.66 -16.50 -25.42
CA GLN A 356 -3.34 -17.75 -25.03
C GLN A 356 -3.67 -17.69 -23.53
N ALA A 357 -4.26 -16.57 -23.10
CA ALA A 357 -4.69 -16.41 -21.72
C ALA A 357 -5.77 -17.43 -21.35
N THR A 358 -5.83 -17.75 -20.06
CA THR A 358 -6.93 -18.54 -19.48
C THR A 358 -7.78 -17.62 -18.62
N VAL A 359 -9.08 -17.50 -18.93
CA VAL A 359 -10.05 -16.77 -18.10
C VAL A 359 -10.70 -17.75 -17.15
N THR A 360 -10.51 -17.54 -15.84
CA THR A 360 -11.11 -18.37 -14.80
C THR A 360 -12.28 -17.63 -14.17
N HIS A 361 -13.50 -18.14 -14.36
CA HIS A 361 -14.68 -17.68 -13.62
C HIS A 361 -15.01 -18.69 -12.53
N LYS A 362 -15.24 -18.22 -11.30
CA LYS A 362 -15.59 -19.09 -10.16
C LYS A 362 -16.66 -18.44 -9.28
N ASP A 363 -17.73 -19.18 -9.04
CA ASP A 363 -18.68 -18.87 -7.97
C ASP A 363 -18.01 -19.11 -6.61
N LEU A 364 -18.05 -18.10 -5.76
CA LEU A 364 -17.52 -18.13 -4.41
C LEU A 364 -18.63 -18.46 -3.41
N GLU A 365 -18.35 -19.42 -2.53
CA GLU A 365 -19.16 -19.73 -1.35
C GLU A 365 -18.22 -19.85 -0.15
N LEU A 366 -17.91 -18.71 0.46
CA LEU A 366 -16.85 -18.58 1.46
C LEU A 366 -17.42 -18.66 2.87
N PRO A 367 -16.93 -19.56 3.73
CA PRO A 367 -17.34 -19.60 5.13
C PRO A 367 -16.82 -18.37 5.86
N VAL A 368 -17.68 -17.72 6.65
CA VAL A 368 -17.31 -16.62 7.52
C VAL A 368 -16.70 -17.19 8.81
N ARG A 369 -15.44 -16.84 9.08
CA ARG A 369 -14.69 -17.30 10.25
C ARG A 369 -14.52 -16.16 11.25
N ARG A 370 -14.48 -16.48 12.54
CA ARG A 370 -14.11 -15.54 13.59
C ARG A 370 -12.81 -15.97 14.23
N PHE A 371 -11.84 -15.06 14.26
CA PHE A 371 -10.59 -15.17 14.99
C PHE A 371 -10.36 -13.83 15.67
N ASP A 372 -10.75 -13.73 16.94
CA ASP A 372 -10.49 -12.52 17.72
C ASP A 372 -9.01 -12.49 18.08
N LYS A 373 -8.35 -11.33 17.98
CA LYS A 373 -6.93 -11.17 18.32
C LYS A 373 -6.61 -11.69 19.74
N ASN A 374 -7.56 -11.51 20.66
CA ASN A 374 -7.48 -12.06 22.00
C ASN A 374 -8.66 -13.01 22.23
N SER A 375 -8.37 -14.22 22.69
CA SER A 375 -9.39 -15.24 22.96
C SER A 375 -9.30 -15.74 24.39
N LEU A 376 -10.45 -15.99 25.01
CA LEU A 376 -10.54 -16.69 26.30
C LEU A 376 -10.79 -18.19 26.15
N GLU A 377 -10.98 -18.65 24.90
CA GLU A 377 -11.16 -20.06 24.60
C GLU A 377 -9.88 -20.82 24.88
N LYS A 378 -10.00 -22.04 25.40
CA LYS A 378 -8.83 -22.92 25.58
C LYS A 378 -8.56 -23.80 24.37
N THR A 379 -9.56 -23.96 23.50
CA THR A 379 -9.45 -24.79 22.31
C THR A 379 -8.93 -23.96 21.15
N VAL A 380 -7.91 -24.50 20.46
CA VAL A 380 -7.37 -23.89 19.24
C VAL A 380 -8.32 -24.20 18.09
N GLN A 381 -8.83 -23.16 17.45
CA GLN A 381 -9.68 -23.30 16.27
C GLN A 381 -8.81 -23.67 15.06
N SER A 382 -9.29 -24.56 14.19
CA SER A 382 -8.58 -24.89 12.95
C SER A 382 -8.86 -23.85 11.86
N LEU A 383 -7.83 -23.52 11.07
CA LEU A 383 -7.93 -22.71 9.86
C LEU A 383 -7.23 -23.44 8.70
N PRO A 384 -7.86 -24.50 8.15
CA PRO A 384 -7.24 -25.26 7.08
C PRO A 384 -7.15 -24.41 5.80
N MET A 385 -5.95 -24.24 5.27
CA MET A 385 -5.73 -23.59 3.98
C MET A 385 -5.25 -24.61 2.95
N PRO A 386 -5.91 -24.72 1.78
CA PRO A 386 -5.56 -25.69 0.76
C PRO A 386 -4.39 -25.26 -0.13
N VAL A 387 -3.83 -24.07 0.12
CA VAL A 387 -2.79 -23.45 -0.71
C VAL A 387 -1.56 -23.09 0.13
N THR A 388 -0.43 -22.89 -0.55
CA THR A 388 0.81 -22.40 0.04
C THR A 388 1.14 -21.03 -0.53
N VAL A 389 1.47 -20.10 0.35
CA VAL A 389 1.82 -18.72 0.00
C VAL A 389 3.09 -18.36 0.74
N TYR A 390 4.01 -17.73 0.02
CA TYR A 390 5.31 -17.38 0.56
C TYR A 390 5.37 -15.92 0.95
N ASP A 391 6.23 -15.63 1.93
CA ASP A 391 6.57 -14.27 2.32
C ASP A 391 7.92 -13.88 1.72
N ASP A 392 7.85 -13.16 0.61
CA ASP A 392 9.02 -12.71 -0.15
C ASP A 392 9.82 -11.60 0.55
N GLN A 393 9.20 -10.89 1.48
CA GLN A 393 9.84 -9.78 2.20
C GLN A 393 10.60 -10.26 3.43
N MET A 394 10.28 -11.45 3.91
CA MET A 394 10.82 -11.98 5.15
C MET A 394 12.36 -12.02 5.18
N THR A 395 13.01 -12.33 4.05
CA THR A 395 14.48 -12.35 4.00
C THR A 395 15.07 -10.96 4.20
N ASP A 396 14.50 -9.95 3.56
CA ASP A 396 14.96 -8.56 3.67
C ASP A 396 14.61 -7.95 5.04
N TRP A 397 13.45 -8.30 5.61
CA TRP A 397 13.07 -7.90 6.96
C TRP A 397 14.03 -8.46 8.01
N LEU A 398 14.38 -9.75 7.92
CA LEU A 398 15.20 -10.43 8.91
C LEU A 398 16.70 -10.10 8.83
N LYS A 399 17.17 -9.37 7.81
CA LYS A 399 18.58 -8.95 7.71
C LYS A 399 19.01 -8.08 8.90
N ASP A 400 18.06 -7.30 9.43
CA ASP A 400 18.30 -6.35 10.53
C ASP A 400 18.35 -7.05 11.90
N ALA A 401 18.17 -8.38 11.94
CA ALA A 401 18.55 -9.18 13.11
C ALA A 401 20.04 -9.02 13.48
N THR A 402 20.86 -8.61 12.50
CA THR A 402 22.31 -8.36 12.66
C THR A 402 22.67 -6.87 12.53
N LEU A 403 21.70 -5.97 12.75
CA LEU A 403 21.92 -4.51 12.72
C LEU A 403 23.07 -4.13 13.66
N SER A 404 24.05 -3.40 13.13
CA SER A 404 25.19 -2.89 13.91
C SER A 404 24.95 -1.49 14.47
N GLU A 405 25.71 -1.11 15.49
CA GLU A 405 25.65 0.24 16.08
C GLU A 405 25.88 1.34 15.04
N ASP A 406 26.86 1.16 14.15
CA ASP A 406 27.18 2.14 13.10
C ASP A 406 26.03 2.29 12.10
N GLN A 407 25.39 1.19 11.74
CA GLN A 407 24.21 1.21 10.85
C GLN A 407 23.04 1.92 11.52
N LEU A 408 22.73 1.60 12.78
CA LEU A 408 21.69 2.27 13.55
C LEU A 408 21.95 3.78 13.62
N LYS A 409 23.15 4.21 14.04
CA LYS A 409 23.51 5.63 14.10
C LYS A 409 23.39 6.34 12.75
N SER A 410 23.81 5.67 11.67
CA SER A 410 23.74 6.25 10.32
C SER A 410 22.31 6.39 9.77
N SER A 411 21.35 5.64 10.34
CA SER A 411 19.95 5.69 9.95
C SER A 411 19.12 6.77 10.65
N VAL A 412 19.69 7.43 11.67
CA VAL A 412 18.98 8.48 12.42
C VAL A 412 18.81 9.72 11.55
N SER A 413 17.55 10.14 11.47
CA SER A 413 17.12 11.43 10.95
C SER A 413 16.73 12.33 12.12
N VAL A 414 17.10 13.61 12.04
CA VAL A 414 16.79 14.60 13.08
C VAL A 414 15.86 15.64 12.48
N SER A 415 14.70 15.81 13.09
CA SER A 415 13.70 16.80 12.70
C SER A 415 13.42 17.76 13.85
N GLN A 416 12.94 18.96 13.50
CA GLN A 416 12.55 19.99 14.47
C GLN A 416 11.14 20.48 14.15
N SER A 417 10.36 20.75 15.20
CA SER A 417 9.08 21.45 15.08
C SER A 417 8.98 22.54 16.14
N VAL A 418 8.57 23.73 15.72
CA VAL A 418 8.41 24.91 16.58
C VAL A 418 7.05 25.52 16.27
N GLU A 419 5.99 24.83 16.69
CA GLU A 419 4.60 25.28 16.49
C GLU A 419 4.26 26.48 17.40
N ASP A 420 4.75 26.45 18.63
CA ASP A 420 4.67 27.55 19.60
C ASP A 420 5.97 27.60 20.43
N ALA A 421 6.30 28.79 20.93
CA ALA A 421 7.47 29.00 21.78
C ALA A 421 7.42 28.15 23.06
N SER A 422 6.23 27.75 23.51
CA SER A 422 6.05 26.92 24.71
C SER A 422 6.27 25.41 24.50
N ALA A 423 6.37 24.94 23.25
CA ALA A 423 6.38 23.52 22.91
C ALA A 423 7.28 23.21 21.70
N ALA A 424 8.51 23.71 21.70
CA ALA A 424 9.47 23.37 20.67
C ALA A 424 9.98 21.94 20.87
N ARG A 425 10.17 21.20 19.77
CA ARG A 425 10.53 19.78 19.80
C ARG A 425 11.64 19.44 18.81
N ILE A 426 12.51 18.53 19.23
CA ILE A 426 13.48 17.83 18.38
C ILE A 426 13.14 16.35 18.45
N GLU A 427 13.07 15.69 17.30
CA GLU A 427 12.83 14.25 17.19
C GLU A 427 14.02 13.58 16.51
N PHE A 428 14.44 12.44 17.06
CA PHE A 428 15.47 11.57 16.54
C PHE A 428 14.78 10.28 16.08
N ASP A 429 14.50 10.17 14.79
CA ASP A 429 13.75 9.06 14.21
C ASP A 429 14.63 8.19 13.33
N HIS A 430 14.35 6.91 13.26
CA HIS A 430 15.00 5.98 12.33
C HIS A 430 13.97 4.98 11.79
N PRO A 431 14.21 4.38 10.61
CA PRO A 431 13.31 3.38 10.06
C PRO A 431 13.10 2.24 11.05
N PHE A 432 11.84 1.81 11.22
CA PHE A 432 11.52 0.65 12.04
C PHE A 432 12.05 -0.62 11.38
N THR A 433 12.90 -1.36 12.11
CA THR A 433 13.57 -2.57 11.63
C THR A 433 13.14 -3.80 12.44
N PHE A 434 13.56 -4.99 12.00
CA PHE A 434 13.33 -6.21 12.78
C PHE A 434 13.99 -6.18 14.17
N ASN A 435 15.09 -5.44 14.33
CA ASN A 435 15.74 -5.28 15.63
C ASN A 435 14.79 -4.60 16.63
N ASP A 436 14.06 -3.58 16.16
CA ASP A 436 13.12 -2.79 16.97
C ASP A 436 11.95 -3.61 17.51
N ASP A 437 11.47 -4.56 16.69
CA ASP A 437 10.41 -5.49 17.06
C ASP A 437 10.80 -6.35 18.27
N LEU A 438 12.09 -6.59 18.49
CA LEU A 438 12.62 -7.41 19.59
C LEU A 438 13.09 -6.60 20.81
N LEU A 439 12.99 -5.26 20.83
CA LEU A 439 13.37 -4.45 21.99
C LEU A 439 12.44 -4.68 23.20
N GLY A 440 11.17 -5.01 22.94
CA GLY A 440 10.13 -5.17 23.95
C GLY A 440 9.84 -3.87 24.72
N ASN A 441 9.21 -4.00 25.89
CA ASN A 441 8.84 -2.85 26.75
C ASN A 441 9.98 -2.38 27.66
N SER A 442 11.14 -3.03 27.63
CA SER A 442 12.28 -2.72 28.52
C SER A 442 13.17 -1.63 27.93
N ARG A 443 12.63 -0.42 27.74
CA ARG A 443 13.43 0.78 27.44
C ARG A 443 13.71 1.51 28.75
N ASN A 444 14.70 1.04 29.50
CA ASN A 444 15.10 1.75 30.72
C ASN A 444 15.97 2.95 30.33
N GLY A 445 15.59 4.14 30.80
CA GLY A 445 16.20 5.42 30.44
C GLY A 445 17.71 5.42 30.65
N GLY A 446 18.46 5.57 29.57
CA GLY A 446 19.85 5.99 29.62
C GLY A 446 19.94 7.46 30.04
N ASP A 447 21.06 7.84 30.65
CA ASP A 447 21.38 9.25 30.85
C ASP A 447 21.43 9.93 29.47
N ALA A 448 20.58 10.93 29.25
CA ALA A 448 20.56 11.73 28.02
C ALA A 448 21.03 13.15 28.35
N PRO A 449 22.35 13.37 28.56
CA PRO A 449 22.88 14.67 28.91
C PRO A 449 22.72 15.61 27.71
N ILE A 450 22.04 16.73 27.94
CA ILE A 450 21.90 17.79 26.93
C ILE A 450 22.31 19.14 27.50
N THR A 451 22.80 20.02 26.62
CA THR A 451 23.17 21.39 26.95
C THR A 451 22.80 22.30 25.80
N PHE A 452 22.10 23.39 26.11
CA PHE A 452 21.75 24.43 25.15
C PHE A 452 22.84 25.51 25.12
N PHE A 453 23.05 26.13 23.96
CA PHE A 453 24.08 27.15 23.74
C PHE A 453 23.50 28.34 22.99
N ALA A 454 23.97 29.54 23.34
CA ALA A 454 23.74 30.75 22.56
C ALA A 454 24.61 30.76 21.28
N ALA A 455 24.32 31.69 20.36
CA ALA A 455 25.20 31.96 19.23
C ALA A 455 26.27 32.98 19.61
N ASP A 456 27.51 32.77 19.17
CA ASP A 456 28.58 33.77 19.23
C ASP A 456 28.38 34.89 18.17
N ASP A 457 29.23 35.92 18.21
CA ASP A 457 29.21 37.04 17.25
C ASP A 457 29.37 36.60 15.78
N ALA A 458 29.88 35.38 15.53
CA ALA A 458 30.06 34.79 14.21
C ALA A 458 28.92 33.83 13.81
N GLY A 459 27.87 33.70 14.64
CA GLY A 459 26.74 32.79 14.43
C GLY A 459 27.06 31.31 14.64
N LYS A 460 28.15 30.99 15.35
CA LYS A 460 28.56 29.64 15.75
C LYS A 460 28.20 29.38 17.22
N ARG A 461 28.41 28.15 17.69
CA ARG A 461 28.16 27.75 19.07
C ARG A 461 28.98 28.60 20.04
N GLY A 462 28.29 29.35 20.89
CA GLY A 462 28.85 30.20 21.93
C GLY A 462 28.88 29.52 23.31
N GLU A 463 28.54 30.28 24.35
CA GLU A 463 28.54 29.82 25.74
C GLU A 463 27.31 28.94 26.05
N PRO A 464 27.42 28.00 27.02
CA PRO A 464 26.30 27.20 27.48
C PRO A 464 25.29 28.04 28.26
N ILE A 465 24.01 27.73 28.09
CA ILE A 465 22.89 28.38 28.78
C ILE A 465 22.56 27.57 30.03
N GLU A 466 22.61 28.20 31.20
CA GLU A 466 22.13 27.59 32.44
C GLU A 466 20.59 27.65 32.48
N LEU A 467 19.95 26.49 32.58
CA LEU A 467 18.49 26.35 32.52
C LEU A 467 17.92 25.71 33.80
N PRO A 468 16.71 26.08 34.20
CA PRO A 468 15.96 25.34 35.21
C PRO A 468 15.56 23.96 34.68
N ALA A 469 15.29 23.00 35.58
CA ALA A 469 14.95 21.63 35.22
C ALA A 469 13.65 21.52 34.42
N GLU A 470 12.75 22.50 34.56
CA GLU A 470 11.46 22.58 33.87
C GLU A 470 11.56 23.16 32.45
N ALA A 471 12.71 23.71 32.04
CA ALA A 471 12.86 24.33 30.73
C ALA A 471 12.83 23.31 29.57
N PHE A 472 13.11 22.04 29.85
CA PHE A 472 13.10 20.98 28.88
C PHE A 472 12.81 19.61 29.50
N GLU A 473 12.32 18.70 28.67
CA GLU A 473 12.12 17.30 28.99
C GLU A 473 12.75 16.46 27.88
N VAL A 474 13.52 15.44 28.26
CA VAL A 474 14.03 14.43 27.34
C VAL A 474 13.25 13.14 27.57
N ASP A 475 12.68 12.59 26.50
CA ASP A 475 12.09 11.25 26.48
C ASP A 475 13.01 10.35 25.62
N PRO A 476 13.94 9.61 26.25
CA PRO A 476 14.83 8.73 25.53
C PRO A 476 14.11 7.53 24.90
N GLY A 477 12.96 7.14 25.46
CA GLY A 477 12.16 6.04 24.93
C GLY A 477 11.50 6.39 23.60
N ARG A 478 11.14 7.66 23.40
CA ARG A 478 10.58 8.19 22.15
C ARG A 478 11.61 8.87 21.25
N GLY A 479 12.84 9.05 21.73
CA GLY A 479 13.86 9.77 20.97
C GLY A 479 13.54 11.26 20.82
N THR A 480 12.99 11.91 21.84
CA THR A 480 12.47 13.29 21.72
C THR A 480 12.99 14.23 22.80
N ILE A 481 13.23 15.48 22.42
CA ILE A 481 13.53 16.57 23.35
C ILE A 481 12.45 17.64 23.17
N THR A 482 11.74 17.97 24.24
CA THR A 482 10.74 19.04 24.26
C THR A 482 11.28 20.17 25.13
N TYR A 483 11.16 21.42 24.69
CA TYR A 483 11.65 22.58 25.45
C TYR A 483 10.74 23.81 25.27
N ASP A 484 10.69 24.62 26.33
CA ASP A 484 9.90 25.86 26.38
C ASP A 484 10.84 27.06 26.29
N LEU A 485 10.84 27.74 25.14
CA LEU A 485 11.65 28.92 24.88
C LEU A 485 11.35 30.09 25.85
N ASN A 486 10.17 30.13 26.48
CA ASN A 486 9.83 31.18 27.45
C ASN A 486 10.59 31.03 28.77
N LEU A 487 11.14 29.84 29.05
CA LEU A 487 11.92 29.56 30.25
C LEU A 487 13.42 29.78 30.06
N PHE A 488 13.84 30.15 28.84
CA PHE A 488 15.24 30.43 28.54
C PHE A 488 15.61 31.88 28.89
N PRO A 489 16.74 32.12 29.56
CA PRO A 489 17.21 33.48 29.88
C PRO A 489 17.68 34.24 28.63
N GLU A 490 18.07 33.51 27.58
CA GLU A 490 18.45 34.03 26.27
C GLU A 490 18.08 33.04 25.16
N ASN A 491 17.95 33.52 23.92
CA ASN A 491 17.52 32.67 22.80
C ASN A 491 18.57 31.58 22.50
N PRO A 492 18.22 30.29 22.63
CA PRO A 492 19.15 29.23 22.30
C PRO A 492 19.34 29.14 20.78
N ALA A 493 20.57 28.86 20.35
CA ALA A 493 20.92 28.70 18.94
C ALA A 493 21.37 27.28 18.60
N PHE A 494 21.91 26.55 19.58
CA PHE A 494 22.36 25.17 19.42
C PHE A 494 21.98 24.34 20.63
N VAL A 495 21.79 23.04 20.41
CA VAL A 495 21.74 22.04 21.46
C VAL A 495 22.75 20.94 21.14
N VAL A 496 23.50 20.53 22.16
CA VAL A 496 24.51 19.47 22.07
C VAL A 496 24.25 18.47 23.17
N GLY A 497 24.29 17.18 22.85
CA GLY A 497 24.06 16.13 23.82
C GLY A 497 24.23 14.73 23.26
N SER A 498 23.81 13.73 24.04
CA SER A 498 23.56 12.38 23.53
C SER A 498 22.15 11.93 23.83
N ILE A 499 21.61 11.10 22.94
CA ILE A 499 20.37 10.37 23.17
C ILE A 499 20.66 8.87 23.06
N PRO A 500 20.18 8.06 24.01
CA PRO A 500 20.37 6.62 23.94
C PRO A 500 19.46 6.02 22.86
N LEU A 501 20.04 5.24 21.96
CA LEU A 501 19.33 4.33 21.07
C LEU A 501 19.44 2.90 21.64
N PHE A 502 18.53 2.01 21.26
CA PHE A 502 18.49 0.65 21.80
C PHE A 502 18.74 -0.38 20.69
N LEU A 503 19.58 -1.36 20.97
CA LEU A 503 19.94 -2.42 20.01
C LEU A 503 19.85 -3.79 20.67
N ALA A 504 19.01 -4.67 20.15
CA ALA A 504 18.87 -6.04 20.61
C ALA A 504 20.01 -6.93 20.07
N ASN A 505 20.65 -7.71 20.96
CA ASN A 505 21.52 -8.82 20.56
C ASN A 505 20.65 -10.05 20.29
N ILE A 506 20.56 -10.46 19.03
CA ILE A 506 19.61 -11.49 18.59
C ILE A 506 20.36 -12.77 18.20
N GLU A 507 20.00 -13.89 18.85
CA GLU A 507 20.46 -15.22 18.48
C GLU A 507 19.47 -15.86 17.49
N LYS A 508 19.99 -16.25 16.32
CA LYS A 508 19.25 -16.96 15.28
C LYS A 508 19.41 -18.47 15.45
N GLY A 509 18.28 -19.17 15.45
CA GLY A 509 18.21 -20.63 15.56
C GLY A 509 17.31 -21.26 14.50
N THR A 510 17.27 -22.59 14.48
CA THR A 510 16.42 -23.37 13.58
C THR A 510 15.93 -24.62 14.26
N LEU A 511 14.63 -24.90 14.14
CA LEU A 511 13.95 -26.06 14.72
C LEU A 511 13.22 -26.86 13.64
N SER A 512 13.24 -28.18 13.73
CA SER A 512 12.39 -29.02 12.89
C SER A 512 10.97 -29.04 13.45
N ALA A 513 9.97 -28.82 12.61
CA ALA A 513 8.56 -28.88 13.01
C ALA A 513 8.11 -30.30 13.42
N GLY A 514 8.89 -31.33 13.11
CA GLY A 514 8.68 -32.70 13.58
C GLY A 514 9.26 -32.99 14.97
N GLN A 515 10.10 -32.10 15.50
CA GLN A 515 10.82 -32.27 16.76
C GLN A 515 10.88 -30.94 17.52
N LEU A 516 9.71 -30.41 17.86
CA LEU A 516 9.59 -29.15 18.58
C LEU A 516 9.92 -29.34 20.08
N PRO A 517 10.64 -28.38 20.70
CA PRO A 517 10.88 -28.39 22.14
C PRO A 517 9.57 -28.19 22.92
N LYS A 518 9.60 -28.56 24.20
CA LYS A 518 8.46 -28.35 25.09
C LYS A 518 8.07 -26.86 25.13
N GLY A 519 6.79 -26.57 24.93
CA GLY A 519 6.25 -25.21 24.84
C GLY A 519 5.95 -24.76 23.41
N LEU A 520 6.42 -25.51 22.40
CA LEU A 520 6.02 -25.34 21.01
C LEU A 520 5.26 -26.57 20.52
N GLU A 521 4.13 -26.35 19.84
CA GLU A 521 3.33 -27.42 19.24
C GLU A 521 2.87 -26.99 17.85
N ARG A 522 2.80 -27.94 16.91
CA ARG A 522 2.22 -27.72 15.59
C ARG A 522 0.91 -28.48 15.44
N GLN A 523 -0.14 -27.77 15.04
CA GLN A 523 -1.43 -28.35 14.69
C GLN A 523 -1.79 -27.97 13.25
N GLY A 524 -1.49 -28.87 12.30
CA GLY A 524 -1.65 -28.57 10.87
C GLY A 524 -0.76 -27.40 10.44
N ASN A 525 -1.38 -26.34 9.92
CA ASN A 525 -0.72 -25.09 9.53
C ASN A 525 -0.55 -24.09 10.67
N ALA A 526 -0.95 -24.43 11.90
CA ALA A 526 -0.83 -23.56 13.06
C ALA A 526 0.38 -23.92 13.93
N LEU A 527 1.11 -22.90 14.39
CA LEU A 527 2.13 -22.98 15.44
C LEU A 527 1.57 -22.43 16.74
N ILE A 528 1.61 -23.23 17.80
CA ILE A 528 1.21 -22.86 19.15
C ILE A 528 2.47 -22.57 19.96
N VAL A 529 2.53 -21.40 20.58
CA VAL A 529 3.69 -20.88 21.32
C VAL A 529 3.30 -20.58 22.76
N ASP A 530 3.80 -21.37 23.70
CA ASP A 530 3.64 -21.12 25.15
C ASP A 530 4.40 -19.84 25.54
N GLN A 531 3.66 -18.83 25.99
CA GLN A 531 4.22 -17.50 26.28
C GLN A 531 5.04 -17.46 27.56
N LYS A 532 4.98 -18.50 28.41
CA LYS A 532 5.83 -18.61 29.59
C LYS A 532 7.21 -19.16 29.24
N ALA A 533 7.29 -20.10 28.30
CA ALA A 533 8.54 -20.65 27.81
C ALA A 533 9.20 -19.76 26.74
N PHE A 534 8.38 -19.16 25.88
CA PHE A 534 8.80 -18.35 24.73
C PHE A 534 8.03 -17.03 24.69
N PRO A 535 8.34 -16.09 25.59
CA PRO A 535 7.61 -14.83 25.66
C PRO A 535 7.82 -13.99 24.40
N SER A 536 6.73 -13.45 23.86
CA SER A 536 6.70 -12.60 22.66
C SER A 536 7.46 -11.27 22.82
N ASP A 537 7.98 -10.92 23.99
CA ASP A 537 8.84 -9.75 24.18
C ASP A 537 10.30 -9.97 23.76
N SER A 538 10.68 -11.24 23.53
CA SER A 538 12.07 -11.63 23.30
C SER A 538 12.21 -12.79 22.31
N TRP A 539 11.11 -13.38 21.84
CA TRP A 539 11.11 -14.44 20.84
C TRP A 539 10.29 -14.09 19.61
N ARG A 540 10.80 -14.51 18.44
CA ARG A 540 10.06 -14.55 17.16
C ARG A 540 10.25 -15.90 16.48
N PHE A 541 9.20 -16.34 15.80
CA PHE A 541 9.16 -17.61 15.07
C PHE A 541 8.67 -17.37 13.65
N PHE A 542 9.44 -17.84 12.67
CA PHE A 542 9.08 -17.75 11.26
C PHE A 542 9.05 -19.15 10.65
N ALA A 543 7.95 -19.49 9.98
CA ALA A 543 7.76 -20.82 9.42
C ALA A 543 8.34 -20.92 8.00
N LYS A 544 8.98 -22.05 7.71
CA LYS A 544 9.43 -22.44 6.36
C LYS A 544 8.79 -23.75 5.94
N ASP A 545 8.52 -23.88 4.65
CA ASP A 545 8.09 -25.12 4.03
C ASP A 545 9.28 -26.08 3.77
N ALA A 546 9.03 -27.23 3.12
CA ALA A 546 10.08 -28.19 2.80
C ALA A 546 11.09 -27.68 1.75
N SER A 547 10.69 -26.69 0.95
CA SER A 547 11.53 -26.04 -0.06
C SER A 547 12.49 -25.02 0.56
N GLY A 548 12.27 -24.65 1.83
CA GLY A 548 13.06 -23.66 2.56
C GLY A 548 12.56 -22.23 2.42
N ASN A 549 11.41 -22.02 1.78
CA ASN A 549 10.81 -20.69 1.59
C ASN A 549 9.99 -20.32 2.84
N TYR A 550 9.99 -19.04 3.21
CA TYR A 550 9.17 -18.53 4.31
C TYR A 550 7.69 -18.60 3.93
N LEU A 551 6.87 -19.14 4.83
CA LEU A 551 5.42 -19.16 4.68
C LEU A 551 4.83 -17.84 5.15
N LYS A 552 3.86 -17.31 4.41
CA LYS A 552 3.12 -16.12 4.80
C LYS A 552 2.24 -16.42 6.01
N GLU A 553 2.38 -15.62 7.06
CA GLU A 553 1.47 -15.66 8.21
C GLU A 553 0.11 -15.09 7.80
N ILE A 554 -0.95 -15.80 8.17
CA ILE A 554 -2.34 -15.40 7.98
C ILE A 554 -2.71 -14.48 9.14
N LEU A 555 -2.70 -15.00 10.36
CA LEU A 555 -3.07 -14.26 11.55
C LEU A 555 -2.48 -14.91 12.80
N ALA A 556 -2.40 -14.13 13.87
CA ALA A 556 -2.09 -14.60 15.21
C ALA A 556 -3.27 -14.40 16.16
N VAL A 557 -3.50 -15.36 17.05
CA VAL A 557 -4.45 -15.27 18.16
C VAL A 557 -3.75 -15.50 19.48
N SER A 558 -3.90 -14.54 20.41
CA SER A 558 -3.40 -14.67 21.78
C SER A 558 -4.49 -15.23 22.70
N HIS A 559 -4.22 -16.36 23.33
CA HIS A 559 -5.14 -17.02 24.26
C HIS A 559 -4.82 -16.63 25.70
N ARG A 560 -5.82 -16.13 26.43
CA ARG A 560 -5.70 -15.58 27.79
C ARG A 560 -6.60 -16.31 28.77
N ALA A 561 -6.26 -16.24 30.06
CA ALA A 561 -7.13 -16.76 31.12
C ALA A 561 -8.32 -15.83 31.44
N GLU A 562 -8.13 -14.52 31.26
CA GLU A 562 -9.09 -13.46 31.54
C GLU A 562 -8.87 -12.29 30.56
N GLU A 563 -9.89 -11.45 30.38
CA GLU A 563 -9.99 -10.45 29.29
C GLU A 563 -8.80 -9.50 29.21
N TYR A 564 -8.29 -9.07 30.36
CA TYR A 564 -7.14 -8.16 30.48
C TYR A 564 -5.88 -8.85 31.02
N GLY A 565 -5.86 -10.18 31.04
CA GLY A 565 -4.74 -10.97 31.54
C GLY A 565 -3.60 -11.12 30.52
N THR A 566 -2.46 -11.61 30.98
CA THR A 566 -1.34 -12.00 30.11
C THR A 566 -1.72 -13.19 29.24
N ALA A 567 -1.21 -13.22 28.00
CA ALA A 567 -1.36 -14.38 27.13
C ALA A 567 -0.70 -15.62 27.76
N LEU A 568 -1.40 -16.75 27.71
CA LEU A 568 -0.91 -18.06 28.12
C LEU A 568 -0.14 -18.71 26.97
N PHE A 569 -0.71 -18.63 25.77
CA PHE A 569 -0.10 -19.10 24.53
C PHE A 569 -0.61 -18.28 23.35
N ASP A 570 0.21 -18.17 22.31
CA ASP A 570 -0.17 -17.58 21.03
C ASP A 570 -0.31 -18.68 19.98
N VAL A 571 -1.17 -18.46 18.99
CA VAL A 571 -1.36 -19.36 17.85
C VAL A 571 -1.16 -18.58 16.55
N HIS A 572 -0.16 -18.96 15.78
CA HIS A 572 0.17 -18.37 14.48
C HIS A 572 -0.28 -19.30 13.36
N TYR A 573 -1.10 -18.81 12.43
CA TYR A 573 -1.61 -19.60 11.30
C TYR A 573 -0.87 -19.21 10.03
N PHE A 574 -0.45 -20.18 9.22
CA PHE A 574 0.31 -19.92 8.00
C PHE A 574 -0.41 -20.43 6.75
N TYR A 575 -0.14 -19.79 5.61
CA TYR A 575 -0.48 -20.31 4.28
C TYR A 575 0.48 -21.42 3.86
N GLY A 576 0.21 -22.65 4.29
CA GLY A 576 1.03 -23.83 3.97
C GLY A 576 1.31 -24.68 5.20
N GLN A 577 2.18 -25.67 5.07
CA GLN A 577 2.53 -26.57 6.17
C GLN A 577 3.97 -26.28 6.64
N PRO A 578 4.16 -25.75 7.86
CA PRO A 578 5.49 -25.55 8.43
C PRO A 578 6.23 -26.89 8.56
N THR A 579 7.45 -26.97 8.02
CA THR A 579 8.37 -28.10 8.21
C THR A 579 9.59 -27.73 9.04
N THR A 580 9.95 -26.44 9.02
CA THR A 580 11.06 -25.86 9.77
C THR A 580 10.59 -24.54 10.37
N LEU A 581 11.04 -24.24 11.58
CA LEU A 581 10.88 -22.92 12.20
C LEU A 581 12.24 -22.28 12.32
N GLU A 582 12.36 -21.05 11.86
CA GLU A 582 13.49 -20.18 12.15
C GLU A 582 13.16 -19.35 13.39
N THR A 583 14.06 -19.32 14.36
CA THR A 583 13.82 -18.67 15.65
C THR A 583 14.76 -17.50 15.82
N TYR A 584 14.26 -16.42 16.40
CA TYR A 584 15.07 -15.26 16.77
C TYR A 584 14.81 -14.94 18.23
N GLN A 585 15.86 -14.99 19.04
CA GLN A 585 15.80 -14.74 20.47
C GLN A 585 16.63 -13.51 20.81
N ARG A 586 16.01 -12.50 21.44
CA ARG A 586 16.78 -11.46 22.12
C ARG A 586 17.48 -12.06 23.34
N THR A 587 18.80 -12.00 23.33
CA THR A 587 19.67 -12.47 24.41
C THR A 587 20.11 -11.35 25.34
N ASP A 588 20.22 -10.13 24.80
CA ASP A 588 20.63 -8.93 25.55
C ASP A 588 20.14 -7.65 24.84
N LEU A 589 20.22 -6.52 25.51
CA LEU A 589 19.83 -5.19 25.02
C LEU A 589 20.96 -4.19 25.27
N ASN A 590 21.61 -3.74 24.22
CA ASN A 590 22.66 -2.72 24.30
C ASN A 590 22.04 -1.31 24.20
N THR A 591 22.62 -0.37 24.93
CA THR A 591 22.35 1.07 24.75
C THR A 591 23.47 1.67 23.91
N VAL A 592 23.09 2.38 22.85
CA VAL A 592 23.99 2.96 21.86
C VAL A 592 23.86 4.48 21.95
N GLU A 593 24.89 5.15 22.45
CA GLU A 593 24.89 6.62 22.56
C GLU A 593 25.00 7.28 21.19
N TYR A 594 23.97 8.05 20.82
CA TYR A 594 23.95 8.90 19.63
C TYR A 594 24.24 10.35 20.02
N GLY A 595 25.48 10.78 19.78
CA GLY A 595 25.89 12.17 20.00
C GLY A 595 25.44 13.09 18.88
N PHE A 596 24.91 14.25 19.22
CA PHE A 596 24.38 15.22 18.25
C PHE A 596 24.80 16.66 18.57
N GLU A 597 24.83 17.49 17.53
CA GLU A 597 24.81 18.96 17.60
C GLU A 597 23.75 19.45 16.62
N VAL A 598 22.68 20.05 17.15
CA VAL A 598 21.56 20.55 16.34
C VAL A 598 21.53 22.07 16.43
N LYS A 599 21.46 22.73 15.28
CA LYS A 599 21.19 24.17 15.19
C LYS A 599 19.69 24.38 15.26
N LEU A 600 19.24 25.18 16.22
CA LEU A 600 17.82 25.33 16.51
C LEU A 600 17.12 26.24 15.51
N ASP A 601 15.91 25.83 15.11
CA ASP A 601 15.02 26.65 14.30
C ASP A 601 14.48 27.83 15.12
N LYS A 602 14.27 28.96 14.45
CA LYS A 602 13.68 30.14 15.08
C LYS A 602 12.16 30.03 15.05
N PRO A 603 11.45 30.38 16.13
CA PRO A 603 9.99 30.44 16.09
C PRO A 603 9.54 31.40 14.98
N GLU A 604 8.55 30.98 14.19
CA GLU A 604 7.99 31.81 13.14
C GLU A 604 7.38 33.06 13.79
N ALA A 605 7.88 34.24 13.43
CA ALA A 605 7.45 35.48 14.08
C ALA A 605 5.93 35.66 13.85
N ALA A 606 5.16 35.66 14.93
CA ALA A 606 3.73 35.96 14.87
C ALA A 606 3.50 37.23 14.03
N PRO A 607 2.51 37.25 13.11
CA PRO A 607 2.28 38.41 12.27
C PRO A 607 2.04 39.63 13.15
N VAL A 608 2.93 40.61 13.01
CA VAL A 608 2.88 41.87 13.75
C VAL A 608 1.51 42.49 13.51
N ALA A 609 0.69 42.58 14.56
CA ALA A 609 -0.55 43.33 14.52
C ALA A 609 -0.21 44.77 14.09
N LYS A 610 -0.68 45.15 12.90
CA LYS A 610 -0.50 46.53 12.42
C LYS A 610 -1.22 47.49 13.37
N PRO A 611 -0.60 48.65 13.69
CA PRO A 611 -1.15 49.62 14.63
C PRO A 611 -2.50 50.20 14.20
#